data_AF-A0A3D2VWR3-F1
#
_entry.id   AF-A0A3D2VWR3-F1
#
_cell.length_a   1.000
_cell.length_b   1.000
_cell.length_c   1.000
_cell.angle_alpha   90.00
_cell.angle_beta   90.00
_cell.angle_gamma   90.00
#
_symmetry.space_group_name_H-M   'P 1'
#
loop_
_entity.id
_entity.type
_entity.pdbx_description
1 polymer ?
#
loop_
_entity_poly.entity_id
_entity_poly.type
_entity_poly.pdbx_seq_one_letter_code
_entity_poly.pdbx_strand_id
1 'polypeptide(L)'
;MEAQMKAAPLRFLSAALWPLTIWSSLSHLEEHPADDYVERTSPIVATAIGFWICAASLGAAIYFAVGRVITFGEGVDAVLRRVSPAWTGAAQDVLWLITPVLYGIGFWLFTARDTAFPR
;
A
#
# COMPACT_ATOMS: atom_id res chain seq x y z
N MET A 1 -7.02 4.42 34.00
CA MET A 1 -7.92 4.62 32.84
C MET A 1 -7.34 5.57 31.78
N GLU A 2 -6.57 6.61 32.14
CA GLU A 2 -5.99 7.55 31.16
C GLU A 2 -4.92 6.93 30.22
N ALA A 3 -4.14 5.95 30.69
CA ALA A 3 -3.14 5.26 29.86
C ALA A 3 -3.77 4.39 28.75
N GLN A 4 -4.91 3.75 29.02
CA GLN A 4 -5.65 2.97 28.02
C GLN A 4 -6.30 3.87 26.95
N MET A 5 -6.83 5.03 27.35
CA MET A 5 -7.44 5.98 26.39
C MET A 5 -6.41 6.65 25.48
N LYS A 6 -5.16 6.87 25.93
CA LYS A 6 -4.07 7.36 25.07
C LYS A 6 -3.52 6.30 24.12
N ALA A 7 -3.60 5.01 24.47
CA ALA A 7 -3.12 3.92 23.62
C ALA A 7 -4.06 3.64 22.42
N ALA A 8 -5.37 3.86 22.57
CA ALA A 8 -6.35 3.66 21.51
C ALA A 8 -6.05 4.46 20.22
N PRO A 9 -5.86 5.80 20.25
CA PRO A 9 -5.60 6.57 19.03
C PRO A 9 -4.27 6.20 18.36
N LEU A 10 -3.24 5.81 19.14
CA LEU A 10 -1.96 5.35 18.59
C LEU A 10 -2.08 3.99 17.87
N ARG A 11 -2.93 3.09 18.37
CA ARG A 11 -3.24 1.81 17.69
C ARG A 11 -4.02 2.04 16.41
N PHE A 12 -5.01 2.93 16.42
CA PHE A 12 -5.76 3.31 15.20
C PHE A 12 -4.86 3.97 14.17
N LEU A 13 -3.97 4.88 14.57
CA LEU A 13 -3.02 5.51 13.66
C LEU A 13 -2.04 4.50 13.07
N SER A 14 -1.55 3.56 13.89
CA SER A 14 -0.66 2.49 13.44
C SER A 14 -1.33 1.55 12.45
N ALA A 15 -2.61 1.23 12.66
CA ALA A 15 -3.42 0.44 11.75
C ALA A 15 -3.76 1.21 10.46
N ALA A 16 -4.08 2.50 10.53
CA ALA A 16 -4.30 3.32 9.34
C ALA A 16 -3.01 3.44 8.50
N LEU A 17 -1.86 3.52 9.15
CA LEU A 17 -0.55 3.56 8.49
C LEU A 17 0.07 2.16 8.32
N TRP A 18 -0.73 1.09 8.32
CA TRP A 18 -0.24 -0.29 8.23
C TRP A 18 0.77 -0.55 7.08
N PRO A 19 0.65 0.03 5.87
CA PRO A 19 1.62 -0.25 4.80
C PRO A 19 3.02 0.28 5.11
N LEU A 20 3.13 1.21 6.07
CA LEU A 20 4.38 1.79 6.55
C LEU A 20 4.84 1.11 7.85
N THR A 21 3.91 0.81 8.76
CA THR A 21 4.24 0.30 10.10
C THR A 21 4.51 -1.20 10.11
N ILE A 22 4.07 -1.96 9.10
CA ILE A 22 4.25 -3.42 9.02
C ILE A 22 5.72 -3.85 9.09
N TRP A 23 6.65 -3.05 8.54
CA TRP A 23 8.08 -3.38 8.49
C TRP A 23 8.72 -3.54 9.87
N SER A 24 8.22 -2.80 10.87
CA SER A 24 8.63 -2.99 12.28
C SER A 24 8.30 -4.38 12.83
N SER A 25 7.39 -5.10 12.18
CA SER A 25 7.02 -6.47 12.59
C SER A 25 8.08 -7.49 12.17
N LEU A 26 8.94 -7.15 11.20
CA LEU A 26 10.03 -8.03 10.78
C LEU A 26 11.10 -8.17 11.87
N SER A 27 11.28 -7.15 12.72
CA SER A 27 12.27 -7.22 13.82
C SER A 27 11.85 -8.14 14.96
N HIS A 28 10.57 -8.53 15.03
CA HIS A 28 10.03 -9.41 16.07
C HIS A 28 9.91 -10.87 15.59
N LEU A 29 10.28 -11.15 14.33
CA LEU A 29 10.29 -12.52 13.78
C LEU A 29 11.29 -13.42 14.50
N GLU A 30 12.39 -12.85 15.01
CA GLU A 30 13.43 -13.60 15.73
C GLU A 30 13.00 -13.96 17.17
N GLU A 31 12.14 -13.14 17.78
CA GLU A 31 11.70 -13.31 19.18
C GLU A 31 10.55 -14.33 19.30
N HIS A 32 9.79 -14.54 18.23
CA HIS A 32 8.70 -15.50 18.15
C HIS A 32 8.96 -16.53 17.04
N PRO A 33 9.82 -17.54 17.28
CA PRO A 33 10.06 -18.64 16.34
C PRO A 33 8.85 -19.60 16.19
N ALA A 34 7.69 -19.25 16.77
CA ALA A 34 6.46 -20.00 16.62
C ALA A 34 5.84 -19.67 15.26
N ASP A 35 5.68 -20.69 14.41
CA ASP A 35 5.07 -20.65 13.07
C ASP A 35 3.88 -19.66 12.96
N ASP A 36 3.00 -19.62 13.96
CA ASP A 36 1.81 -18.77 14.01
C ASP A 36 2.06 -17.26 13.76
N TYR A 37 3.16 -16.68 14.29
CA TYR A 37 3.41 -15.24 14.10
C TYR A 37 3.84 -14.94 12.65
N VAL A 38 4.67 -15.83 12.09
CA VAL A 38 5.17 -15.73 10.72
C VAL A 38 4.04 -16.02 9.71
N GLU A 39 3.24 -17.05 9.97
CA GLU A 39 2.07 -17.43 9.16
C GLU A 39 1.02 -16.31 9.08
N ARG A 40 0.89 -15.51 10.13
CA ARG A 40 -0.05 -14.37 10.17
C ARG A 40 0.58 -13.08 9.65
N THR A 41 1.89 -12.91 9.76
CA THR A 41 2.60 -11.70 9.30
C THR A 41 2.95 -11.76 7.81
N SER A 42 3.26 -12.95 7.27
CA SER A 42 3.64 -13.11 5.85
C SER A 42 2.57 -12.68 4.84
N PRO A 43 1.25 -12.93 5.04
CA PRO A 43 0.22 -12.42 4.14
C PRO A 43 0.08 -10.89 4.23
N ILE A 44 0.33 -10.30 5.40
CA ILE A 44 0.31 -8.85 5.59
C ILE A 44 1.51 -8.20 4.87
N VAL A 45 2.69 -8.82 4.94
CA VAL A 45 3.87 -8.36 4.20
C VAL A 45 3.66 -8.49 2.69
N ALA A 46 3.10 -9.61 2.22
CA ALA A 46 2.80 -9.80 0.80
C ALA A 46 1.79 -8.75 0.29
N THR A 47 0.74 -8.47 1.06
CA THR A 47 -0.24 -7.43 0.73
C THR A 47 0.36 -6.02 0.78
N ALA A 48 1.28 -5.73 1.72
CA ALA A 48 2.02 -4.47 1.76
C ALA A 48 2.87 -4.27 0.50
N ILE A 49 3.61 -5.30 0.07
CA ILE A 49 4.42 -5.27 -1.15
C ILE A 49 3.51 -5.02 -2.36
N GLY A 50 2.42 -5.79 -2.48
CA GLY A 50 1.45 -5.62 -3.56
C GLY A 50 0.84 -4.21 -3.59
N PHE A 51 0.49 -3.67 -2.42
CA PHE A 51 -0.01 -2.31 -2.27
C PHE A 51 1.00 -1.28 -2.77
N TRP A 52 2.27 -1.37 -2.35
CA TRP A 52 3.30 -0.42 -2.78
C TRP A 52 3.61 -0.49 -4.27
N ILE A 53 3.61 -1.70 -4.86
CA ILE A 53 3.76 -1.86 -6.31
C ILE A 53 2.59 -1.17 -7.04
N CYS A 54 1.36 -1.37 -6.58
CA CYS A 54 0.19 -0.75 -7.19
C CYS A 54 0.21 0.77 -7.02
N ALA A 55 0.52 1.26 -5.83
CA ALA A 55 0.61 2.69 -5.52
C ALA A 55 1.70 3.39 -6.33
N ALA A 56 2.88 2.78 -6.45
CA ALA A 56 3.98 3.31 -7.27
C ALA A 56 3.61 3.32 -8.76
N SER A 57 3.01 2.24 -9.26
CA SER A 57 2.56 2.15 -10.65
C SER A 57 1.48 3.20 -10.97
N LEU A 58 0.54 3.40 -10.05
CA LEU A 58 -0.52 4.39 -10.18
C LEU A 58 0.07 5.82 -10.13
N GLY A 59 0.99 6.08 -9.21
CA GLY A 59 1.70 7.35 -9.12
C GLY A 59 2.50 7.68 -10.39
N ALA A 60 3.18 6.68 -10.96
CA ALA A 60 3.86 6.83 -12.25
C ALA A 60 2.88 7.12 -13.39
N ALA A 61 1.76 6.40 -13.47
CA ALA A 61 0.72 6.63 -14.49
C ALA A 61 0.15 8.06 -14.39
N ILE A 62 -0.15 8.54 -13.18
CA ILE A 62 -0.62 9.90 -12.94
C ILE A 62 0.45 10.93 -13.30
N TYR A 63 1.71 10.70 -12.93
CA TYR A 63 2.83 11.60 -13.25
C TYR A 63 2.97 11.80 -14.77
N PHE A 64 2.93 10.70 -15.55
CA PHE A 64 2.97 10.79 -17.01
C PHE A 64 1.71 11.41 -17.61
N ALA A 65 0.53 11.20 -17.00
CA ALA A 65 -0.72 11.82 -17.44
C ALA A 65 -0.75 13.34 -17.19
N VAL A 66 -0.29 13.80 -16.02
CA VAL A 66 -0.24 15.24 -15.65
C VAL A 66 0.91 15.96 -16.37
N GLY A 67 2.05 15.30 -16.57
CA GLY A 67 3.15 15.83 -17.38
C GLY A 67 2.76 16.11 -18.84
N ARG A 68 1.71 15.47 -19.36
CA ARG A 68 1.14 15.84 -20.68
C ARG A 68 0.39 17.16 -20.65
N VAL A 69 -0.30 17.48 -19.57
CA VAL A 69 -1.17 18.66 -19.46
C VAL A 69 -0.36 19.94 -19.26
N ILE A 70 0.80 19.87 -18.59
CA ILE A 70 1.55 21.05 -18.17
C ILE A 70 2.61 21.49 -19.19
N THR A 71 3.12 20.59 -20.04
CA THR A 71 4.43 20.83 -20.69
C THR A 71 4.45 21.03 -22.20
N PHE A 72 3.38 20.82 -22.98
CA PHE A 72 3.57 20.71 -24.44
C PHE A 72 2.55 21.44 -25.33
N GLY A 73 3.08 22.35 -26.16
CA GLY A 73 2.46 22.76 -27.42
C GLY A 73 2.56 21.66 -28.48
N GLU A 74 1.75 21.78 -29.52
CA GLU A 74 1.32 20.77 -30.53
C GLU A 74 2.36 19.77 -31.09
N GLY A 75 3.66 20.00 -30.94
CA GLY A 75 4.71 19.15 -31.52
C GLY A 75 5.12 17.91 -30.71
N VAL A 76 4.95 17.90 -29.37
CA VAL A 76 5.48 16.82 -28.51
C VAL A 76 4.41 15.78 -28.13
N ASP A 77 3.13 16.12 -28.27
CA ASP A 77 2.01 15.19 -28.07
C ASP A 77 2.08 13.96 -28.99
N ALA A 78 2.63 14.12 -30.20
CA ALA A 78 2.81 13.02 -31.15
C ALA A 78 3.88 12.01 -30.69
N VAL A 79 4.94 12.47 -30.00
CA VAL A 79 6.00 11.61 -29.45
C VAL A 79 5.51 10.91 -28.19
N LEU A 80 4.83 11.62 -27.29
CA LEU A 80 4.26 11.02 -26.07
C LEU A 80 3.10 10.06 -26.34
N ARG A 81 2.34 10.24 -27.43
CA ARG A 81 1.38 9.24 -27.93
C ARG A 81 2.06 7.99 -28.49
N ARG A 82 3.27 8.12 -29.05
CA ARG A 82 4.07 6.98 -29.52
C ARG A 82 4.69 6.18 -28.38
N VAL A 83 5.09 6.86 -27.30
CA VAL A 83 5.81 6.23 -26.18
C VAL A 83 4.85 5.70 -25.11
N SER A 84 3.66 6.27 -25.00
CA SER A 84 2.63 5.77 -24.08
C SER A 84 1.92 4.56 -24.66
N PRO A 85 2.07 3.39 -24.04
CA PRO A 85 1.36 2.23 -24.51
C PRO A 85 -0.16 2.41 -24.36
N ALA A 86 -0.92 1.91 -25.33
CA ALA A 86 -2.39 1.94 -25.31
C ALA A 86 -2.99 1.25 -24.06
N TRP A 87 -2.23 0.39 -23.39
CA TRP A 87 -2.65 -0.30 -22.18
C TRP A 87 -2.67 0.58 -20.92
N THR A 88 -2.09 1.78 -20.96
CA THR A 88 -1.98 2.67 -19.78
C THR A 88 -3.33 3.08 -19.19
N GLY A 89 -4.35 3.31 -20.03
CA GLY A 89 -5.71 3.62 -19.56
C GLY A 89 -6.34 2.44 -18.81
N ALA A 90 -6.33 1.25 -19.41
CA ALA A 90 -6.88 0.06 -18.79
C ALA A 90 -6.11 -0.34 -17.51
N ALA A 91 -4.78 -0.22 -17.51
CA ALA A 91 -3.97 -0.48 -16.32
C ALA A 91 -4.25 0.53 -15.20
N GLN A 92 -4.48 1.81 -15.53
CA GLN A 92 -4.87 2.81 -14.56
C GLN A 92 -6.21 2.48 -13.89
N ASP A 93 -7.22 2.08 -14.67
CA ASP A 93 -8.53 1.68 -14.12
C ASP A 93 -8.42 0.47 -13.18
N VAL A 94 -7.62 -0.53 -13.57
CA VAL A 94 -7.34 -1.69 -12.72
C VAL A 94 -6.61 -1.28 -11.44
N LEU A 95 -5.60 -0.41 -11.53
CA LEU A 95 -4.86 0.07 -10.37
C LEU A 95 -5.74 0.87 -9.41
N TRP A 96 -6.66 1.68 -9.91
CA TRP A 96 -7.64 2.40 -9.11
C TRP A 96 -8.60 1.48 -8.36
N LEU A 97 -8.89 0.29 -8.89
CA LEU A 97 -9.69 -0.72 -8.22
C LEU A 97 -8.87 -1.55 -7.22
N ILE A 98 -7.70 -2.05 -7.65
CA ILE A 98 -6.89 -3.01 -6.88
C ILE A 98 -6.21 -2.34 -5.69
N THR A 99 -5.72 -1.11 -5.82
CA THR A 99 -5.01 -0.39 -4.75
C THR A 99 -5.86 -0.23 -3.48
N PRO A 100 -7.11 0.30 -3.53
CA PRO A 100 -7.95 0.40 -2.33
C PRO A 100 -8.39 -0.97 -1.80
N VAL A 101 -8.58 -1.98 -2.66
CA VAL A 101 -8.91 -3.34 -2.23
C VAL A 101 -7.75 -3.95 -1.43
N LEU A 102 -6.52 -3.85 -1.93
CA LEU A 102 -5.32 -4.30 -1.21
C LEU A 102 -5.13 -3.53 0.11
N TYR A 103 -5.41 -2.22 0.09
CA TYR A 103 -5.38 -1.41 1.31
C TYR A 103 -6.36 -1.94 2.37
N GLY A 104 -7.60 -2.23 1.98
CA GLY A 104 -8.64 -2.76 2.87
C GLY A 104 -8.31 -4.15 3.41
N ILE A 105 -7.82 -5.06 2.55
CA ILE A 105 -7.42 -6.41 2.95
C ILE A 105 -6.26 -6.35 3.95
N GLY A 106 -5.21 -5.58 3.65
CA GLY A 106 -4.07 -5.45 4.54
C GLY A 106 -4.42 -4.77 5.87
N PHE A 107 -5.29 -3.76 5.85
CA PHE A 107 -5.82 -3.14 7.06
C PHE A 107 -6.58 -4.15 7.94
N TRP A 108 -7.43 -4.98 7.34
CA TRP A 108 -8.17 -6.02 8.05
C TRP A 108 -7.23 -7.08 8.63
N LEU A 109 -6.25 -7.56 7.87
CA LEU A 109 -5.28 -8.54 8.37
C LEU A 109 -4.41 -7.95 9.50
N PHE A 110 -3.98 -6.70 9.37
CA PHE A 110 -3.17 -6.01 10.37
C PHE A 110 -3.93 -5.84 11.68
N THR A 111 -5.18 -5.39 11.62
CA THR A 111 -6.04 -5.26 12.80
C THR A 111 -6.36 -6.61 13.43
N ALA A 112 -6.65 -7.64 12.63
CA ALA A 112 -6.86 -9.00 13.12
C ALA A 112 -5.62 -9.55 13.85
N ARG A 113 -4.42 -9.32 13.31
CA ARG A 113 -3.17 -9.71 13.97
C ARG A 113 -2.97 -8.99 15.31
N ASP A 114 -3.19 -7.68 15.36
CA ASP A 114 -3.04 -6.88 16.60
C ASP A 114 -4.06 -7.27 17.69
N THR A 115 -5.19 -7.90 17.32
CA THR A 115 -6.10 -8.51 18.30
C THR A 115 -5.61 -9.85 18.83
N ALA A 116 -4.90 -10.63 18.02
CA ALA A 116 -4.33 -11.92 18.40
C ALA A 116 -3.03 -11.78 19.19
N PHE A 117 -2.19 -10.80 18.84
CA PHE A 117 -0.93 -10.48 19.50
C PHE A 117 -0.90 -9.00 19.89
N PRO A 118 -1.53 -8.63 21.01
CA PRO A 118 -1.47 -7.26 21.51
C PRO A 118 -0.03 -6.93 21.93
N ARG A 119 0.52 -5.85 21.35
CA ARG A 119 1.79 -5.25 21.75
C ARG A 119 1.66 -4.46 23.05
#